data_AF-A0A1I6S924-F1
#
_entry.id   AF-A0A1I6S924-F1
#
_cell.length_a   1.000
_cell.length_b   1.000
_cell.length_c   1.000
_cell.angle_alpha   90.00
_cell.angle_beta   90.00
_cell.angle_gamma   90.00
#
_symmetry.space_group_name_H-M   'P 1'
#
loop_
_entity.id
_entity.type
_entity.pdbx_description
1 polymer ?
#
loop_
_entity_poly.entity_id
_entity_poly.type
_entity_poly.pdbx_seq_one_letter_code
_entity_poly.pdbx_strand_id
1 'polypeptide(L)'
;MDSNANIFMYKDTIYNAGVPWVDELKLTKGIQVTEISHQSNDDNDFKNGTANKLEVGTKIFRVKERNDILMAETEKGDIRFYQLVEG
;
A
#
# COMPACT_ATOMS: atom_id res chain seq x y z
N MET A 1 -10.18 -7.04 -10.67
CA MET A 1 -10.14 -6.25 -9.41
C MET A 1 -11.34 -5.31 -9.26
N ASP A 2 -11.72 -4.91 -8.04
CA ASP A 2 -12.64 -3.78 -7.81
C ASP A 2 -11.95 -2.48 -8.28
N SER A 3 -12.54 -1.78 -9.24
CA SER A 3 -11.99 -0.54 -9.80
C SER A 3 -11.87 0.60 -8.77
N ASN A 4 -12.60 0.50 -7.66
CA ASN A 4 -12.51 1.45 -6.56
C ASN A 4 -11.39 1.12 -5.57
N ALA A 5 -10.84 -0.09 -5.58
CA ALA A 5 -9.75 -0.46 -4.68
C ALA A 5 -8.49 0.38 -4.96
N ASN A 6 -7.79 0.77 -3.90
CA ASN A 6 -6.44 1.33 -3.99
C ASN A 6 -5.49 0.28 -3.43
N ILE A 7 -4.70 -0.34 -4.31
CA ILE A 7 -3.84 -1.47 -3.98
C ILE A 7 -2.45 -1.32 -4.57
N PHE A 8 -1.49 -1.99 -3.93
CA PHE A 8 -0.17 -2.26 -4.49
C PHE A 8 0.34 -3.63 -4.03
N MET A 9 1.33 -4.17 -4.73
CA MET A 9 1.97 -5.43 -4.32
C MET A 9 3.36 -5.17 -3.75
N TYR A 10 3.67 -5.81 -2.62
CA TYR A 10 4.98 -5.82 -2.00
C TYR A 10 5.27 -7.18 -1.37
N LYS A 11 6.42 -7.77 -1.71
CA LYS A 11 6.82 -9.13 -1.31
C LYS A 11 5.72 -10.16 -1.56
N ASP A 12 5.18 -10.14 -2.77
CA ASP A 12 4.13 -11.03 -3.27
C ASP A 12 2.83 -10.97 -2.42
N THR A 13 2.68 -9.91 -1.62
CA THR A 13 1.52 -9.62 -0.79
C THR A 13 0.81 -8.40 -1.35
N ILE A 14 -0.51 -8.49 -1.55
CA ILE A 14 -1.32 -7.35 -1.94
C ILE A 14 -1.69 -6.56 -0.69
N TYR A 15 -1.50 -5.25 -0.76
CA TYR A 15 -1.86 -4.30 0.27
C TYR A 15 -3.01 -3.43 -0.23
N ASN A 16 -4.05 -3.23 0.59
CA ASN A 16 -5.23 -2.44 0.25
C ASN A 16 -5.47 -1.29 1.23
N ALA A 17 -5.81 -0.11 0.70
CA ALA A 17 -6.24 1.03 1.51
C ALA A 17 -7.75 1.04 1.74
N GLY A 18 -8.22 1.96 2.59
CA GLY A 18 -9.64 2.15 2.88
C GLY A 18 -10.22 1.12 3.83
N VAL A 19 -9.38 0.53 4.69
CA VAL A 19 -9.81 -0.40 5.74
C VAL A 19 -10.17 0.42 6.99
N PRO A 20 -11.45 0.54 7.38
CA PRO A 20 -11.88 1.55 8.36
C PRO A 20 -11.16 1.48 9.70
N TRP A 21 -10.97 0.27 10.23
CA TRP A 21 -10.28 0.08 11.52
C TRP A 21 -8.80 0.44 11.46
N VAL A 22 -8.15 0.36 10.29
CA VAL A 22 -6.75 0.78 10.10
C VAL A 22 -6.64 2.30 10.10
N ASP A 23 -7.64 2.99 9.55
CA ASP A 23 -7.66 4.46 9.47
C ASP A 23 -7.87 5.11 10.85
N GLU A 24 -8.45 4.38 11.81
CA GLU A 24 -8.64 4.85 13.19
C GLU A 24 -7.39 4.69 14.09
N LEU A 25 -6.39 3.90 13.67
CA LEU A 25 -5.20 3.65 14.48
C LEU A 25 -4.32 4.90 14.64
N LYS A 26 -3.58 4.95 15.74
CA LYS A 26 -2.44 5.87 15.89
C LYS A 26 -1.19 5.10 15.50
N LEU A 27 -0.62 5.44 14.34
CA LEU A 27 0.55 4.77 13.77
C LEU A 27 1.68 5.77 13.55
N THR A 28 2.91 5.32 13.75
CA THR A 28 4.11 6.13 13.56
C THR A 28 4.87 5.64 12.34
N LYS A 29 5.11 6.54 11.38
CA LYS A 29 5.96 6.25 10.21
C LYS A 29 7.36 5.83 10.66
N GLY A 30 7.86 4.74 10.08
CA GLY A 30 9.16 4.14 10.36
C GLY A 30 10.11 4.26 9.17
N ILE A 31 10.70 3.14 8.78
CA ILE A 31 11.67 3.07 7.67
C ILE A 31 10.96 2.93 6.32
N GLN A 32 11.54 3.51 5.28
CA GLN A 32 11.14 3.23 3.89
C GLN A 32 11.48 1.76 3.56
N VAL A 33 10.56 1.05 2.92
CA VAL A 33 10.72 -0.37 2.56
C VAL A 33 10.61 -0.65 1.08
N THR A 34 9.96 0.22 0.32
CA THR A 34 9.92 0.16 -1.14
C THR A 34 9.50 1.52 -1.71
N GLU A 35 9.44 1.58 -3.04
CA GLU A 35 8.94 2.71 -3.82
C GLU A 35 8.12 2.14 -4.98
N ILE A 36 7.01 2.78 -5.33
CA ILE A 36 6.20 2.37 -6.46
C ILE A 36 6.99 2.59 -7.75
N SER A 37 7.23 1.51 -8.49
CA SER A 37 8.03 1.53 -9.72
C SER A 37 7.18 1.41 -10.98
N HIS A 38 5.93 0.97 -10.84
CA HIS A 38 5.02 0.78 -11.96
C HIS A 38 3.57 1.08 -11.57
N GLN A 39 2.79 1.56 -12.52
CA GLN A 39 1.35 1.75 -12.35
C GLN A 39 0.60 0.94 -13.40
N SER A 40 -0.29 0.04 -12.97
CA SER A 40 -1.12 -0.77 -13.87
C SER A 40 -2.44 -1.18 -13.21
N ASN A 41 -3.49 -1.30 -14.04
CA ASN A 41 -4.79 -1.87 -13.66
C ASN A 41 -5.02 -3.27 -14.27
N ASP A 42 -4.02 -3.82 -14.97
CA ASP A 42 -4.07 -5.19 -15.51
C ASP A 42 -3.56 -6.18 -14.45
N ASP A 43 -4.43 -7.10 -14.05
CA ASP A 43 -4.14 -8.14 -13.06
C ASP A 43 -2.90 -8.98 -13.47
N ASN A 44 -2.63 -9.16 -14.77
CA ASN A 44 -1.48 -9.93 -15.27
C ASN A 44 -0.14 -9.21 -15.11
N ASP A 45 -0.14 -7.88 -14.99
CA ASP A 45 1.05 -7.05 -14.81
C ASP A 45 1.28 -6.66 -13.33
N PHE A 46 0.46 -7.20 -12.43
CA PHE A 46 0.51 -6.88 -11.00
C PHE A 46 1.61 -7.67 -10.29
N LYS A 47 2.75 -7.01 -10.05
CA LYS A 47 3.96 -7.56 -9.41
C LYS A 47 4.50 -6.62 -8.35
N ASN A 48 5.52 -7.04 -7.61
CA ASN A 48 6.18 -6.22 -6.59
C ASN A 48 6.56 -4.82 -7.11
N GLY A 49 6.05 -3.78 -6.45
CA GLY A 49 6.24 -2.38 -6.84
C GLY A 49 5.20 -1.82 -7.80
N THR A 50 4.25 -2.64 -8.28
CA THR A 50 3.09 -2.18 -9.06
C THR A 50 1.98 -1.69 -8.12
N ALA A 51 1.43 -0.52 -8.41
CA ALA A 51 0.20 -0.01 -7.80
C ALA A 51 -0.85 0.29 -8.87
N ASN A 52 -2.14 0.27 -8.52
CA ASN A 52 -3.19 0.64 -9.47
C ASN A 52 -3.54 2.14 -9.42
N LYS A 53 -3.32 2.79 -8.27
CA LYS A 53 -3.66 4.21 -8.04
C LYS A 53 -2.52 5.07 -7.51
N LEU A 54 -1.54 4.50 -6.80
CA LEU A 54 -0.38 5.27 -6.36
C LEU A 54 0.49 5.65 -7.56
N GLU A 55 1.04 6.84 -7.53
CA GLU A 55 1.94 7.34 -8.58
C GLU A 55 3.30 6.67 -8.49
N VAL A 56 3.97 6.51 -9.64
CA VAL A 56 5.36 6.05 -9.68
C VAL A 56 6.24 7.04 -8.90
N GLY A 57 7.13 6.52 -8.06
CA GLY A 57 7.95 7.31 -7.13
C GLY A 57 7.34 7.43 -5.72
N THR A 58 6.11 6.98 -5.51
CA THR A 58 5.50 6.98 -4.17
C THR A 58 6.29 6.09 -3.22
N LYS A 59 6.80 6.68 -2.14
CA LYS A 59 7.58 5.96 -1.12
C LYS A 59 6.66 5.24 -0.14
N ILE A 60 6.99 3.99 0.14
CA ILE A 60 6.24 3.14 1.06
C ILE A 60 7.09 2.89 2.31
N PHE A 61 6.48 3.08 3.48
CA PHE A 61 7.11 2.97 4.78
C PHE A 61 6.44 1.87 5.63
N ARG A 62 7.24 1.24 6.49
CA ARG A 62 6.70 0.49 7.62
C ARG A 62 6.16 1.45 8.68
N VAL A 63 5.20 0.97 9.46
CA VAL A 63 4.82 1.60 10.72
C VAL A 63 5.51 0.89 11.89
N LYS A 64 5.68 1.58 13.01
CA LYS A 64 6.42 1.01 14.17
C LYS A 64 5.60 -0.01 14.95
N GLU A 65 4.28 0.11 14.89
CA GLU A 65 3.36 -0.61 15.76
C GLU A 65 2.98 -1.98 15.21
N ARG A 66 3.01 -2.17 13.89
CA ARG A 66 2.51 -3.38 13.23
C ARG A 66 3.26 -3.69 11.94
N ASN A 67 3.36 -4.98 11.60
CA ASN A 67 4.02 -5.47 10.39
C ASN A 67 3.07 -5.71 9.22
N ASP A 68 1.76 -5.74 9.48
CA ASP A 68 0.69 -6.00 8.52
C ASP A 68 0.09 -4.72 7.93
N ILE A 69 0.64 -3.55 8.30
CA ILE A 69 0.25 -2.24 7.81
C ILE A 69 1.46 -1.53 7.22
N LEU A 70 1.28 -0.94 6.04
CA LEU A 70 2.24 -0.07 5.39
C LEU A 70 1.62 1.32 5.17
N MET A 71 2.48 2.31 4.98
CA MET A 71 2.09 3.70 4.81
C MET A 71 2.74 4.29 3.55
N ALA A 72 1.93 4.80 2.63
CA ALA A 72 2.39 5.51 1.45
C ALA A 72 2.46 7.01 1.75
N GLU A 73 3.58 7.64 1.44
CA GLU A 73 3.74 9.09 1.55
C GLU A 73 3.30 9.74 0.24
N THR A 74 2.29 10.62 0.32
CA THR A 74 1.77 11.36 -0.84
C THR A 74 1.74 12.86 -0.54
N GLU A 75 1.65 13.68 -1.58
CA GLU A 75 1.51 15.14 -1.43
C GLU A 75 0.25 15.55 -0.64
N LYS A 76 -0.79 14.71 -0.64
CA LYS A 76 -2.07 14.96 0.05
C LYS A 76 -2.08 14.42 1.49
N GLY A 77 -0.96 13.88 1.95
CA GLY A 77 -0.83 13.20 3.23
C GLY A 77 -0.64 11.70 3.09
N ASP A 78 -0.43 11.04 4.22
CA ASP A 78 -0.12 9.62 4.26
C ASP A 78 -1.37 8.76 4.06
N ILE A 79 -1.25 7.72 3.24
CA ILE A 79 -2.31 6.71 3.01
C ILE A 79 -1.89 5.40 3.67
N ARG A 80 -2.81 4.76 4.39
CA ARG A 80 -2.55 3.50 5.10
C ARG A 80 -3.05 2.33 4.28
N PHE A 81 -2.28 1.25 4.29
CA PHE A 81 -2.63 0.02 3.59
C PHE A 81 -2.49 -1.18 4.51
N TYR A 82 -3.46 -2.08 4.45
CA TYR A 82 -3.48 -3.34 5.18
C TYR A 82 -3.11 -4.48 4.24
N GLN A 83 -2.36 -5.47 4.73
CA GLN A 83 -2.11 -6.69 3.95
C GLN A 83 -3.42 -7.47 3.76
N LEU A 84 -3.73 -7.85 2.52
CA LEU A 84 -4.77 -8.84 2.26
C LEU A 84 -4.22 -10.23 2.58
N VAL A 85 -4.84 -10.92 3.52
CA VAL A 85 -4.59 -12.34 3.81
C VAL A 85 -5.76 -13.11 3.20
N GLU A 86 -5.49 -13.96 2.22
CA GLU A 86 -6.48 -14.95 1.78
C GLU A 86 -6.67 -15.97 2.92
N GLY A 87 -7.92 -16.19 3.32
CA GLY A 87 -8.32 -17.17 4.33
C GLY A 87 -8.93 -18.41 3.71
#